data_AF-X1FFZ0-F1
#
_entry.id   AF-X1FFZ0-F1
#
_cell.length_a   1.000
_cell.length_b   1.000
_cell.length_c   1.000
_cell.angle_alpha   90.00
_cell.angle_beta   90.00
_cell.angle_gamma   90.00
#
_symmetry.space_group_name_H-M   'P 1'
#
loop_
_entity.id
_entity.type
_entity.pdbx_description
1 polymer ?
#
loop_
_entity_poly.entity_id
_entity_poly.type
_entity_poly.pdbx_seq_one_letter_code
_entity_poly.pdbx_strand_id
1 'polypeptide(L)'
;MGEIEKTKPKIAFIESIKVIKAESDKIYSGLTIGKSEEGRGISLTLPPDIAICENCIRDMRNSDLRKYYNYPFIACAVCGPRFTTVKELPYDRERSTMVKFPFCKNAKPESCMAEYSDFQNRRFHAQTFACSVCGPNYQLYDKGKNSIKTDSIDEILKITTKRIKQGEVAAIKGIGGVHLVCLANDDKTVLKLRRRKGKRKYKPFALMVPNLEIIENYFNISERETE
;
A
#
# COMPACT_ATOMS: atom_id res chain seq x y z
N MET A 1 -13.43 11.82 -26.84
CA MET A 1 -12.03 11.92 -26.37
C MET A 1 -11.90 12.73 -25.09
N GLY A 2 -12.43 13.95 -25.04
CA GLY A 2 -12.22 14.84 -23.88
C GLY A 2 -12.73 14.35 -22.52
N GLU A 3 -13.70 13.44 -22.46
CA GLU A 3 -14.20 12.94 -21.16
C GLU A 3 -13.28 11.90 -20.52
N ILE A 4 -12.75 10.93 -21.29
CA ILE A 4 -11.83 9.90 -20.76
C ILE A 4 -10.56 10.54 -20.20
N GLU A 5 -10.00 11.54 -20.89
CA GLU A 5 -8.81 12.25 -20.40
C GLU A 5 -9.08 13.04 -19.12
N LYS A 6 -10.31 13.57 -18.94
CA LYS A 6 -10.73 14.32 -17.75
C LYS A 6 -11.11 13.42 -16.58
N THR A 7 -11.67 12.23 -16.83
CA THR A 7 -12.22 11.35 -15.81
C THR A 7 -11.35 10.13 -15.50
N LYS A 8 -10.25 9.92 -16.22
CA LYS A 8 -9.33 8.81 -15.95
C LYS A 8 -8.84 8.85 -14.49
N PRO A 9 -8.56 7.67 -13.89
CA PRO A 9 -7.87 7.63 -12.61
C PRO A 9 -6.58 8.45 -12.67
N LYS A 10 -6.27 9.20 -11.61
CA LYS A 10 -5.05 10.03 -11.55
C LYS A 10 -3.78 9.25 -11.85
N ILE A 11 -3.77 7.97 -11.47
CA ILE A 11 -2.64 7.05 -11.63
C ILE A 11 -2.57 6.41 -13.02
N ALA A 12 -3.57 6.62 -13.88
CA ALA A 12 -3.62 6.02 -15.20
C ALA A 12 -2.77 6.83 -16.19
N PHE A 13 -1.91 6.13 -16.92
CA PHE A 13 -1.21 6.63 -18.09
C PHE A 13 -1.82 5.99 -19.34
N ILE A 14 -2.35 6.81 -20.25
CA ILE A 14 -2.96 6.33 -21.48
C ILE A 14 -1.94 6.49 -22.60
N GLU A 15 -1.41 5.38 -23.11
CA GLU A 15 -0.43 5.38 -24.19
C GLU A 15 -1.09 5.67 -25.55
N SER A 16 -2.24 5.05 -25.83
CA SER A 16 -3.00 5.28 -27.06
C SER A 16 -4.49 5.05 -26.86
N ILE A 17 -5.31 5.71 -27.69
CA ILE A 17 -6.75 5.50 -27.77
C ILE A 17 -7.10 5.22 -29.23
N LYS A 18 -7.69 4.05 -29.51
CA LYS A 18 -8.22 3.71 -30.83
C LYS A 18 -9.74 3.55 -30.73
N VAL A 19 -10.48 4.35 -31.49
CA VAL A 19 -11.93 4.26 -31.60
C VAL A 19 -12.27 3.57 -32.92
N ILE A 20 -12.99 2.46 -32.86
CA ILE A 20 -13.46 1.72 -34.03
C ILE A 20 -14.98 1.68 -34.02
N LYS A 21 -15.59 1.75 -35.20
CA LYS A 21 -17.03 1.52 -35.35
C LYS A 21 -17.28 0.02 -35.19
N ALA A 22 -18.15 -0.37 -34.26
CA ALA A 22 -18.50 -1.76 -34.07
C ALA A 22 -19.31 -2.27 -35.28
N GLU A 23 -18.93 -3.42 -35.84
CA GLU A 23 -19.67 -4.14 -36.88
C GLU A 23 -20.59 -5.18 -36.23
N SER A 24 -21.56 -4.70 -35.44
CA SER A 24 -22.52 -5.60 -34.79
C SER A 24 -23.87 -4.94 -34.60
N ASP A 25 -24.92 -5.64 -34.99
CA ASP A 25 -26.32 -5.24 -34.73
C ASP A 25 -26.80 -5.72 -33.35
N LYS A 26 -25.90 -6.23 -32.50
CA LYS A 26 -26.27 -6.65 -31.14
C LYS A 26 -26.66 -5.44 -30.29
N ILE A 27 -27.88 -5.49 -29.77
CA ILE A 27 -28.36 -4.55 -28.77
C ILE A 27 -28.02 -5.12 -27.39
N TYR A 28 -27.20 -4.40 -26.63
CA TYR A 28 -26.86 -4.74 -25.25
C TYR A 28 -27.79 -4.02 -24.29
N SER A 29 -28.37 -4.75 -23.34
CA SER A 29 -29.27 -4.21 -22.32
C SER A 29 -28.57 -3.80 -21.01
N GLY A 30 -27.26 -4.02 -20.90
CA GLY A 30 -26.49 -3.72 -19.70
C GLY A 30 -24.98 -3.69 -19.92
N LEU A 31 -24.27 -3.20 -18.91
CA LEU A 31 -22.81 -3.11 -18.87
C LEU A 31 -22.27 -4.04 -17.77
N THR A 32 -21.28 -4.86 -18.11
CA THR A 32 -20.59 -5.73 -17.15
C THR A 32 -19.08 -5.64 -17.37
N ILE A 33 -18.32 -5.82 -16.28
CA ILE A 33 -16.88 -5.98 -16.36
C ILE A 33 -16.60 -7.43 -16.71
N GLY A 34 -16.03 -7.66 -17.89
CA GLY A 34 -15.63 -8.98 -18.38
C GLY A 34 -14.48 -9.58 -17.58
N LYS A 35 -14.26 -10.89 -17.74
CA LYS A 35 -13.06 -11.55 -17.22
C LYS A 35 -11.84 -11.05 -17.97
N SER A 36 -10.72 -10.92 -17.25
CA SER A 36 -9.44 -10.64 -17.86
C SER A 36 -9.07 -11.77 -18.83
N GLU A 37 -8.78 -11.42 -20.08
CA GLU A 37 -8.24 -12.35 -21.08
C GLU A 37 -6.71 -12.24 -21.10
N GLU A 38 -6.03 -13.29 -21.56
CA GLU A 38 -4.58 -13.23 -21.81
C GLU A 38 -4.32 -12.26 -22.97
N GLY A 39 -4.09 -11.00 -22.62
CA GLY A 39 -3.75 -9.98 -23.59
C GLY A 39 -2.41 -10.29 -24.26
N ARG A 40 -2.39 -10.33 -25.60
CA ARG A 40 -1.15 -10.21 -26.40
C ARG A 40 -1.06 -8.77 -26.88
N GLY A 41 -0.09 -8.01 -26.38
CA GLY A 41 0.09 -6.61 -26.78
C GLY A 41 1.23 -5.89 -26.07
N ILE A 42 1.65 -4.76 -26.64
CA ILE A 42 2.80 -3.94 -26.23
C ILE A 42 2.55 -3.19 -24.90
N SER A 43 1.28 -3.08 -24.46
CA SER A 43 0.83 -2.22 -23.35
C SER A 43 0.37 -3.00 -22.11
N LEU A 44 1.13 -3.98 -21.66
CA LEU A 44 0.94 -4.60 -20.33
C LEU A 44 1.87 -3.93 -19.29
N THR A 45 1.74 -2.61 -19.12
CA THR A 45 2.53 -1.89 -18.14
C THR A 45 1.95 -2.13 -16.74
N LEU A 46 2.74 -2.77 -15.89
CA LEU A 46 2.41 -2.90 -14.47
C LEU A 46 2.52 -1.53 -13.80
N PRO A 47 1.48 -1.06 -13.09
CA PRO A 47 1.58 0.19 -12.37
C PRO A 47 2.63 0.09 -11.26
N PRO A 48 3.35 1.19 -10.96
CA PRO A 48 4.29 1.23 -9.85
C PRO A 48 3.56 1.05 -8.51
N ASP A 49 4.31 0.77 -7.44
CA ASP A 49 3.75 0.86 -6.10
C ASP A 49 3.42 2.31 -5.75
N ILE A 50 2.26 2.55 -5.15
CA ILE A 50 1.75 3.91 -4.88
C ILE A 50 1.55 4.08 -3.38
N ALA A 51 1.99 5.22 -2.85
CA ALA A 51 1.77 5.60 -1.45
C ALA A 51 0.28 5.62 -1.11
N ILE A 52 -0.04 5.44 0.17
CA ILE A 52 -1.41 5.49 0.68
C ILE A 52 -2.08 6.83 0.34
N CYS A 53 -3.33 6.81 -0.13
CA CYS A 53 -4.08 8.03 -0.41
C CYS A 53 -4.80 8.56 0.84
N GLU A 54 -5.14 9.86 0.83
CA GLU A 54 -5.83 10.52 1.94
C GLU A 54 -7.13 9.83 2.38
N ASN A 55 -7.89 9.27 1.44
CA ASN A 55 -9.12 8.55 1.78
C ASN A 55 -8.84 7.27 2.58
N CYS A 56 -7.76 6.55 2.25
CA CYS A 56 -7.36 5.39 3.04
C CYS A 56 -6.77 5.80 4.40
N ILE A 57 -6.05 6.94 4.48
CA ILE A 57 -5.61 7.47 5.78
C ILE A 57 -6.82 7.79 6.67
N ARG A 58 -7.85 8.45 6.12
CA ARG A 58 -9.10 8.74 6.84
C ARG A 58 -9.77 7.49 7.36
N ASP A 59 -9.89 6.45 6.52
CA ASP A 59 -10.46 5.17 6.96
C ASP A 59 -9.66 4.52 8.08
N MET A 60 -8.33 4.53 7.95
CA MET A 60 -7.43 3.95 8.93
C MET A 60 -7.53 4.67 10.28
N ARG A 61 -7.91 5.95 10.29
CA ARG A 61 -8.12 6.76 11.49
C ARG A 61 -9.56 6.78 11.99
N ASN A 62 -10.50 6.15 11.28
CA ASN A 62 -11.91 6.14 11.65
C ASN A 62 -12.25 4.89 12.48
N SER A 63 -12.53 5.07 13.78
CA SER A 63 -12.90 4.00 14.71
C SER A 63 -14.20 3.28 14.35
N ASP A 64 -15.12 3.95 13.65
CA ASP A 64 -16.39 3.36 13.22
C ASP A 64 -16.17 2.32 12.11
N LEU A 65 -15.10 2.47 11.34
CA LEU A 65 -14.66 1.50 10.34
C LEU A 65 -13.74 0.46 10.97
N ARG A 66 -14.24 -0.30 11.95
CA ARG A 66 -13.47 -1.25 12.78
C ARG A 66 -12.51 -2.17 12.01
N LYS A 67 -12.89 -2.65 10.82
CA LYS A 67 -12.03 -3.53 10.00
C LYS A 67 -10.84 -2.82 9.34
N TYR A 68 -10.91 -1.49 9.21
CA TYR A 68 -9.87 -0.63 8.62
C TYR A 68 -9.14 0.21 9.65
N TYR A 69 -9.74 0.46 10.82
CA TYR A 69 -9.13 1.22 11.90
C TYR A 69 -7.77 0.64 12.31
N ASN A 70 -6.72 1.45 12.26
CA ASN A 70 -5.32 1.08 12.48
C ASN A 70 -4.82 -0.12 11.65
N TYR A 71 -5.48 -0.42 10.51
CA TYR A 71 -5.08 -1.53 9.66
C TYR A 71 -3.95 -1.12 8.70
N PRO A 72 -2.73 -1.69 8.83
CA PRO A 72 -1.52 -1.17 8.17
C PRO A 72 -1.42 -1.55 6.69
N PHE A 73 -2.23 -2.49 6.21
CA PHE A 73 -2.24 -2.93 4.82
C PHE A 73 -3.46 -2.39 4.06
N ILE A 74 -4.03 -1.27 4.52
CA ILE A 74 -5.15 -0.64 3.85
C ILE A 74 -4.75 -0.11 2.47
N ALA A 75 -5.62 -0.34 1.48
CA ALA A 75 -5.45 0.15 0.12
C ALA A 75 -6.82 0.34 -0.55
N CYS A 76 -6.81 0.95 -1.73
CA CYS A 76 -7.97 1.06 -2.63
C CYS A 76 -7.52 0.96 -4.10
N ALA A 77 -8.43 1.17 -5.04
CA ALA A 77 -8.13 1.06 -6.47
C ALA A 77 -6.99 1.99 -6.94
N VAL A 78 -6.79 3.14 -6.27
CA VAL A 78 -5.82 4.18 -6.69
C VAL A 78 -4.54 4.23 -5.85
N CYS A 79 -4.38 3.39 -4.83
CA CYS A 79 -3.19 3.41 -3.97
C CYS A 79 -2.75 2.02 -3.50
N GLY A 80 -1.60 1.95 -2.84
CA GLY A 80 -1.05 0.71 -2.29
C GLY A 80 -0.13 -0.02 -3.25
N PRO A 81 0.37 -1.20 -2.84
CA PRO A 81 1.32 -1.94 -3.63
C PRO A 81 0.68 -2.48 -4.92
N ARG A 82 1.50 -2.58 -5.96
CA ARG A 82 1.17 -3.07 -7.30
C ARG A 82 2.31 -3.95 -7.76
N PHE A 83 3.31 -3.37 -8.43
CA PHE A 83 4.48 -4.07 -8.97
C PHE A 83 5.09 -5.11 -8.00
N THR A 84 5.28 -4.76 -6.73
CA THR A 84 5.86 -5.67 -5.72
C THR A 84 4.97 -6.84 -5.31
N THR A 85 3.68 -6.81 -5.65
CA THR A 85 2.69 -7.83 -5.31
C THR A 85 2.23 -8.68 -6.48
N VAL A 86 2.42 -8.21 -7.72
CA VAL A 86 2.02 -8.97 -8.90
C VAL A 86 3.03 -10.07 -9.18
N LYS A 87 2.54 -11.25 -9.54
CA LYS A 87 3.37 -12.39 -9.98
C LYS A 87 3.31 -12.58 -11.47
N GLU A 88 2.15 -12.35 -12.07
CA GLU A 88 1.91 -12.53 -13.50
C GLU A 88 0.74 -11.63 -13.97
N LEU A 89 0.61 -11.46 -15.28
CA LEU A 89 -0.43 -10.66 -15.92
C LEU A 89 -1.48 -11.57 -16.59
N PRO A 90 -2.70 -11.08 -16.86
CA PRO A 90 -3.27 -9.76 -16.52
C PRO A 90 -3.37 -9.47 -15.02
N TYR A 91 -3.42 -8.18 -14.66
CA TYR A 91 -3.45 -7.74 -13.27
C TYR A 91 -4.75 -8.16 -12.58
N ASP A 92 -4.66 -9.20 -11.77
CA ASP A 92 -5.78 -9.77 -11.01
C ASP A 92 -5.28 -10.30 -9.66
N ARG A 93 -6.16 -10.36 -8.67
CA ARG A 93 -5.83 -10.82 -7.32
C ARG A 93 -5.30 -12.25 -7.32
N GLU A 94 -5.88 -13.12 -8.15
CA GLU A 94 -5.47 -14.54 -8.28
C GLU A 94 -3.99 -14.67 -8.71
N ARG A 95 -3.49 -13.67 -9.45
CA ARG A 95 -2.13 -13.56 -10.01
C ARG A 95 -1.18 -12.71 -9.18
N SER A 96 -1.52 -12.50 -7.91
CA SER A 96 -0.76 -11.67 -6.98
C SER A 96 -0.36 -12.43 -5.71
N THR A 97 0.42 -11.80 -4.84
CA THR A 97 0.69 -12.30 -3.50
C THR A 97 -0.56 -12.30 -2.60
N MET A 98 -1.58 -11.51 -2.96
CA MET A 98 -2.84 -11.38 -2.22
C MET A 98 -3.78 -12.57 -2.42
N VAL A 99 -3.49 -13.50 -3.33
CA VAL A 99 -4.22 -14.76 -3.50
C VAL A 99 -4.27 -15.59 -2.21
N LYS A 100 -3.27 -15.44 -1.33
CA LYS A 100 -3.21 -16.12 -0.03
C LYS A 100 -4.21 -15.59 1.00
N PHE A 101 -4.90 -14.49 0.69
CA PHE A 101 -5.79 -13.76 1.58
C PHE A 101 -7.17 -13.61 0.92
N PRO A 102 -8.00 -14.67 0.88
CA PRO A 102 -9.32 -14.59 0.25
C PRO A 102 -10.20 -13.54 0.92
N PHE A 103 -11.03 -12.82 0.16
CA PHE A 103 -11.89 -11.78 0.74
C PHE A 103 -12.86 -12.35 1.78
N CYS A 104 -13.00 -11.68 2.93
CA CYS A 104 -14.01 -12.03 3.91
C CYS A 104 -15.42 -11.74 3.37
N LYS A 105 -16.39 -12.53 3.85
CA LYS A 105 -17.83 -12.33 3.64
C LYS A 105 -18.57 -11.84 4.90
N ASN A 106 -17.87 -11.73 6.02
CA ASN A 106 -18.44 -11.54 7.36
C ASN A 106 -17.93 -10.31 8.12
N ALA A 107 -16.99 -9.54 7.54
CA ALA A 107 -16.49 -8.32 8.19
C ALA A 107 -17.58 -7.24 8.24
N LYS A 108 -17.51 -6.39 9.26
CA LYS A 108 -18.40 -5.24 9.45
C LYS A 108 -17.62 -3.92 9.21
N PRO A 109 -18.30 -2.83 8.79
CA PRO A 109 -19.73 -2.72 8.50
C PRO A 109 -20.15 -3.50 7.24
N GLU A 110 -19.26 -3.58 6.26
CA GLU A 110 -19.46 -4.32 5.01
C GLU A 110 -18.33 -5.32 4.78
N SER A 111 -18.60 -6.41 4.09
CA SER A 111 -17.58 -7.41 3.75
C SER A 111 -16.63 -6.89 2.66
N CYS A 112 -15.37 -7.36 2.63
CA CYS A 112 -14.47 -7.02 1.52
C CYS A 112 -15.01 -7.52 0.17
N MET A 113 -15.72 -8.65 0.14
CA MET A 113 -16.31 -9.15 -1.11
C MET A 113 -17.39 -8.20 -1.66
N ALA A 114 -18.24 -7.66 -0.79
CA ALA A 114 -19.25 -6.69 -1.19
C ALA A 114 -18.61 -5.37 -1.64
N GLU A 115 -17.63 -4.83 -0.90
CA GLU A 115 -16.92 -3.61 -1.34
C GLU A 115 -16.16 -3.80 -2.66
N TYR A 116 -15.65 -5.00 -2.93
CA TYR A 116 -15.00 -5.32 -4.20
C TYR A 116 -16.00 -5.33 -5.38
N SER A 117 -17.27 -5.65 -5.11
CA SER A 117 -18.31 -5.85 -6.12
C SER A 117 -19.24 -4.64 -6.28
N ASP A 118 -19.21 -3.69 -5.36
CA ASP A 118 -20.02 -2.47 -5.39
C ASP A 118 -19.33 -1.37 -6.21
N PHE A 119 -19.91 -1.00 -7.35
CA PHE A 119 -19.37 0.02 -8.24
C PHE A 119 -19.32 1.43 -7.63
N GLN A 120 -20.14 1.70 -6.61
CA GLN A 120 -20.12 2.98 -5.87
C GLN A 120 -19.00 3.01 -4.83
N ASN A 121 -18.38 1.86 -4.54
CA ASN A 121 -17.29 1.78 -3.60
C ASN A 121 -15.95 2.08 -4.27
N ARG A 122 -15.12 2.90 -3.62
CA ARG A 122 -13.74 3.18 -4.08
C ARG A 122 -12.83 1.93 -4.15
N ARG A 123 -13.26 0.82 -3.57
CA ARG A 123 -12.55 -0.48 -3.60
C ARG A 123 -13.12 -1.46 -4.62
N PHE A 124 -14.07 -1.01 -5.45
CA PHE A 124 -14.54 -1.75 -6.61
C PHE A 124 -13.37 -2.22 -7.47
N HIS A 125 -13.28 -3.53 -7.71
CA HIS A 125 -12.18 -4.17 -8.44
C HIS A 125 -10.76 -3.83 -7.96
N ALA A 126 -10.59 -3.41 -6.71
CA ALA A 126 -9.26 -3.17 -6.14
C ALA A 126 -8.60 -4.52 -5.80
N GLN A 127 -7.57 -4.91 -6.55
CA GLN A 127 -7.01 -6.27 -6.44
C GLN A 127 -6.21 -6.50 -5.15
N THR A 128 -5.58 -5.48 -4.59
CA THR A 128 -4.63 -5.62 -3.47
C THR A 128 -5.16 -5.18 -2.11
N PHE A 129 -6.40 -4.69 -2.00
CA PHE A 129 -6.92 -4.33 -0.68
C PHE A 129 -7.29 -5.56 0.15
N ALA A 130 -7.32 -5.36 1.45
CA ALA A 130 -7.87 -6.28 2.45
C ALA A 130 -8.28 -5.49 3.70
N CYS A 131 -8.75 -6.20 4.72
CA CYS A 131 -9.05 -5.63 6.04
C CYS A 131 -8.43 -6.49 7.15
N SER A 132 -8.57 -6.08 8.41
CA SER A 132 -8.05 -6.80 9.57
C SER A 132 -8.62 -8.22 9.77
N VAL A 133 -9.72 -8.57 9.08
CA VAL A 133 -10.35 -9.90 9.15
C VAL A 133 -9.73 -10.88 8.15
N CYS A 134 -9.49 -10.45 6.91
CA CYS A 134 -9.07 -11.36 5.83
C CYS A 134 -7.65 -11.14 5.31
N GLY A 135 -7.05 -10.00 5.64
CA GLY A 135 -5.78 -9.59 5.09
C GLY A 135 -4.57 -10.07 5.88
N PRO A 136 -3.37 -9.70 5.42
CA PRO A 136 -2.14 -9.96 6.15
C PRO A 136 -2.13 -9.29 7.53
N ASN A 137 -1.28 -9.84 8.40
CA ASN A 137 -1.03 -9.36 9.74
C ASN A 137 0.49 -9.24 9.97
N TYR A 138 0.91 -8.45 10.95
CA TYR A 138 2.30 -8.39 11.36
C TYR A 138 2.65 -9.53 12.30
N GLN A 139 3.95 -9.82 12.38
CA GLN A 139 4.55 -10.68 13.39
C GLN A 139 5.76 -9.94 13.96
N LEU A 140 5.94 -10.04 15.27
CA LEU A 140 7.05 -9.40 15.97
C LEU A 140 8.07 -10.45 16.37
N TYR A 141 9.35 -10.16 16.13
CA TYR A 141 10.46 -11.04 16.48
C TYR A 141 11.47 -10.32 17.37
N ASP A 142 12.10 -11.06 18.27
CA ASP A 142 13.22 -10.58 19.06
C ASP A 142 14.57 -10.68 18.30
N LYS A 143 15.67 -10.36 19.00
CA LYS A 143 17.03 -10.43 18.44
C LYS A 143 17.49 -11.86 18.14
N GLY A 144 16.96 -12.84 18.87
CA GLY A 144 17.21 -14.27 18.69
C GLY A 144 16.35 -14.91 17.60
N LYS A 145 15.52 -14.11 16.89
CA LYS A 145 14.53 -14.58 15.91
C LYS A 145 13.39 -15.39 16.54
N ASN A 146 13.17 -15.25 17.85
CA ASN A 146 12.01 -15.84 18.50
C ASN A 146 10.78 -14.95 18.26
N SER A 147 9.64 -15.57 17.97
CA SER A 147 8.37 -14.87 17.84
C SER A 147 7.94 -14.33 19.20
N ILE A 148 7.62 -13.04 19.27
CA ILE A 148 7.01 -12.42 20.44
C ILE A 148 5.50 -12.56 20.27
N LYS A 149 4.85 -13.27 21.20
CA LYS A 149 3.40 -13.43 21.20
C LYS A 149 2.73 -12.08 21.44
N THR A 150 1.77 -11.75 20.60
CA THR A 150 0.96 -10.53 20.67
C THR A 150 -0.45 -10.86 20.20
N ASP A 151 -1.45 -10.21 20.78
CA ASP A 151 -2.86 -10.49 20.51
C ASP A 151 -3.43 -9.59 19.41
N SER A 152 -2.75 -8.49 19.07
CA SER A 152 -3.21 -7.55 18.04
C SER A 152 -2.10 -6.79 17.33
N ILE A 153 -2.42 -6.23 16.16
CA ILE A 153 -1.53 -5.30 15.43
C ILE A 153 -1.19 -4.08 16.29
N ASP A 154 -2.17 -3.53 17.00
CA ASP A 154 -1.98 -2.37 17.87
C ASP A 154 -0.93 -2.65 18.96
N GLU A 155 -0.95 -3.85 19.54
CA GLU A 155 0.07 -4.28 20.50
C GLU A 155 1.47 -4.38 19.85
N ILE A 156 1.57 -4.97 18.66
CA ILE A 156 2.84 -5.03 17.90
C ILE A 156 3.39 -3.63 17.67
N LEU A 157 2.55 -2.69 17.24
CA LEU A 157 2.93 -1.30 16.99
C LEU A 157 3.37 -0.60 18.27
N LYS A 158 2.64 -0.77 19.38
CA LYS A 158 2.99 -0.21 20.70
C LYS A 158 4.33 -0.72 21.21
N ILE A 159 4.56 -2.04 21.19
CA ILE A 159 5.82 -2.65 21.63
C ILE A 159 6.97 -2.15 20.74
N THR A 160 6.79 -2.20 19.42
CA THR A 160 7.83 -1.76 18.47
C THR A 160 8.18 -0.29 18.67
N THR A 161 7.18 0.58 18.81
CA THR A 161 7.37 2.02 19.06
C THR A 161 8.10 2.26 20.39
N LYS A 162 7.69 1.58 21.46
CA LYS A 162 8.34 1.68 22.78
C LYS A 162 9.82 1.32 22.69
N ARG A 163 10.16 0.22 22.01
CA ARG A 163 11.54 -0.24 21.87
C ARG A 163 12.39 0.70 21.01
N ILE A 164 11.85 1.22 19.91
CA ILE A 164 12.54 2.23 19.08
C ILE A 164 12.82 3.49 19.91
N LYS A 165 11.82 3.98 20.68
CA LYS A 165 11.99 5.12 21.59
C LYS A 165 13.02 4.88 22.70
N GLN A 166 13.26 3.61 23.08
CA GLN A 166 14.29 3.20 24.05
C GLN A 166 15.69 2.98 23.41
N GLY A 167 15.91 3.41 22.16
CA GLY A 167 17.21 3.30 21.49
C GLY A 167 17.51 1.92 20.90
N GLU A 168 16.47 1.13 20.62
CA GLU A 168 16.61 -0.09 19.84
C GLU A 168 16.54 0.19 18.32
N VAL A 169 17.12 -0.73 17.55
CA VAL A 169 17.06 -0.74 16.09
C VAL A 169 16.11 -1.87 15.68
N ALA A 170 15.07 -1.54 14.92
CA ALA A 170 14.10 -2.51 14.40
C ALA A 170 14.38 -2.81 12.93
N ALA A 171 14.13 -4.05 12.50
CA ALA A 171 14.03 -4.38 11.09
C ALA A 171 12.54 -4.42 10.70
N ILE A 172 12.10 -3.52 9.83
CA ILE A 172 10.69 -3.37 9.44
C ILE A 172 10.54 -3.78 7.97
N LYS A 173 9.66 -4.75 7.71
CA LYS A 173 9.27 -5.14 6.35
C LYS A 173 8.34 -4.07 5.78
N GLY A 174 8.84 -3.32 4.79
CA GLY A 174 8.04 -2.45 3.95
C GLY A 174 7.53 -3.18 2.71
N ILE A 175 7.05 -2.41 1.72
CA ILE A 175 6.48 -2.92 0.47
C ILE A 175 7.55 -3.63 -0.38
N GLY A 176 8.64 -2.93 -0.71
CA GLY A 176 9.70 -3.45 -1.59
C GLY A 176 10.88 -4.13 -0.89
N GLY A 177 10.85 -4.29 0.44
CA GLY A 177 11.98 -4.86 1.17
C GLY A 177 11.98 -4.55 2.66
N VAL A 178 13.11 -4.80 3.32
CA VAL A 178 13.28 -4.61 4.76
C VAL A 178 14.19 -3.41 5.04
N HIS A 179 13.74 -2.53 5.95
CA HIS A 179 14.48 -1.37 6.40
C HIS A 179 14.95 -1.55 7.84
N LEU A 180 16.16 -1.08 8.15
CA LEU A 180 16.61 -0.91 9.54
C LEU A 180 16.23 0.49 10.00
N VAL A 181 15.40 0.56 11.04
CA VAL A 181 14.81 1.79 11.54
C VAL A 181 15.23 1.99 12.99
N CYS A 182 15.58 3.23 13.33
CA CYS A 182 15.88 3.63 14.69
C CYS A 182 15.50 5.10 14.88
N LEU A 183 15.52 5.58 16.13
CA LEU A 183 15.24 6.96 16.42
C LEU A 183 16.37 7.86 15.87
N ALA A 184 16.01 8.89 15.10
CA ALA A 184 16.97 9.71 14.37
C ALA A 184 17.62 10.82 15.21
N ASN A 185 16.96 11.27 16.28
CA ASN A 185 17.44 12.33 17.18
C ASN A 185 18.18 11.77 18.42
N ASP A 186 18.62 10.50 18.37
CA ASP A 186 19.46 9.89 19.40
C ASP A 186 20.79 9.43 18.80
N ASP A 187 21.83 10.24 18.98
CA ASP A 187 23.19 10.00 18.49
C ASP A 187 23.73 8.63 18.89
N LYS A 188 23.44 8.17 20.12
CA LYS A 188 23.92 6.87 20.61
C LYS A 188 23.34 5.74 19.77
N THR A 189 22.06 5.84 19.43
CA THR A 189 21.34 4.86 18.62
C THR A 189 21.76 4.91 17.15
N VAL A 190 21.94 6.10 16.58
CA VAL A 190 22.44 6.26 15.20
C VAL A 190 23.86 5.68 15.06
N LEU A 191 24.77 5.96 16.01
CA LEU A 191 26.11 5.40 16.02
C LEU A 191 26.09 3.88 16.21
N LYS A 192 25.19 3.36 17.05
CA LYS A 192 24.97 1.91 17.20
C LYS A 192 24.52 1.25 15.90
N LEU A 193 23.58 1.84 15.15
CA LEU A 193 23.18 1.35 13.83
C LEU A 193 24.36 1.38 12.84
N ARG A 194 25.11 2.48 12.81
CA ARG A 194 26.28 2.65 11.92
C ARG A 194 27.36 1.60 12.18
N ARG A 195 27.70 1.34 13.45
CA ARG A 195 28.62 0.25 13.84
C ARG A 195 28.12 -1.12 13.37
N ARG A 196 26.83 -1.41 13.55
CA ARG A 196 26.22 -2.68 13.11
C ARG A 196 26.19 -2.87 11.60
N LYS A 197 26.08 -1.79 10.80
CA LYS A 197 26.18 -1.86 9.33
C LYS A 197 27.62 -2.01 8.81
N GLY A 198 28.62 -1.98 9.68
CA GLY A 198 30.02 -2.25 9.33
C GLY A 198 30.60 -1.25 8.32
N LYS A 199 30.78 -1.70 7.07
CA LYS A 199 31.49 -0.97 6.00
C LYS A 199 30.86 0.37 5.60
N ARG A 200 29.60 0.64 5.98
CA ARG A 200 28.87 1.87 5.64
C ARG A 200 29.12 3.00 6.65
N LYS A 201 30.38 3.32 6.94
CA LYS A 201 30.76 4.27 8.00
C LYS A 201 30.26 5.69 7.74
N TYR A 202 30.33 6.21 6.51
CA TYR A 202 30.04 7.64 6.23
C TYR A 202 28.83 7.88 5.33
N LYS A 203 28.27 6.85 4.70
CA LYS A 203 27.11 7.04 3.82
C LYS A 203 25.95 7.65 4.62
N PRO A 204 25.30 8.72 4.11
CA PRO A 204 24.13 9.30 4.75
C PRO A 204 23.02 8.27 5.00
N PHE A 205 22.27 8.49 6.07
CA PHE A 205 21.04 7.77 6.35
C PHE A 205 19.88 8.57 5.80
N ALA A 206 18.89 7.87 5.23
CA ALA A 206 17.61 8.47 4.92
C ALA A 206 16.84 8.70 6.24
N LEU A 207 16.11 9.81 6.30
CA LEU A 207 15.23 10.14 7.41
C LEU A 207 13.78 10.06 6.94
N MET A 208 12.90 9.61 7.83
CA MET A 208 11.45 9.67 7.64
C MET A 208 10.91 10.62 8.70
N VAL A 209 10.22 11.67 8.25
CA VAL A 209 9.60 12.68 9.10
C VAL A 209 8.08 12.59 8.95
N PRO A 210 7.29 12.93 9.98
CA PRO A 210 5.85 12.74 9.93
C PRO A 210 5.13 13.78 9.05
N ASN A 211 5.71 14.98 8.87
CA ASN A 211 5.24 16.02 7.97
C ASN A 211 6.40 16.97 7.58
N LEU A 212 6.18 17.85 6.61
CA LEU A 212 7.18 18.82 6.13
C LEU A 212 7.45 19.94 7.15
N GLU A 213 6.44 20.37 7.90
CA GLU A 213 6.52 21.44 8.92
C GLU A 213 7.72 21.28 9.87
N ILE A 214 8.07 20.04 10.22
CA ILE A 214 9.18 19.73 11.13
C ILE A 214 10.55 20.06 10.54
N ILE A 215 10.69 20.03 9.21
CA ILE A 215 11.97 20.19 8.51
C ILE A 215 12.08 21.50 7.72
N GLU A 216 10.98 22.22 7.50
CA GLU A 216 10.95 23.47 6.73
C GLU A 216 11.93 24.53 7.25
N ASN A 217 12.14 24.61 8.57
CA ASN A 217 13.10 25.57 9.16
C ASN A 217 14.56 25.09 9.14
N TYR A 218 14.82 23.86 8.68
CA TYR A 218 16.16 23.26 8.69
C TYR A 218 16.73 23.06 7.28
N PHE A 219 15.88 23.09 6.24
CA PHE A 219 16.27 22.84 4.87
C PHE A 219 15.59 23.84 3.93
N ASN A 220 16.29 24.21 2.86
CA ASN A 220 15.68 24.95 1.75
C ASN A 220 14.95 23.94 0.85
N ILE A 221 13.62 23.90 0.96
CA ILE A 221 12.75 23.05 0.15
C ILE A 221 12.18 23.89 -0.99
N SER A 222 12.42 23.49 -2.24
CA SER A 222 11.89 24.18 -3.40
C SER A 222 10.39 23.89 -3.60
N GLU A 223 9.68 24.77 -4.32
CA GLU A 223 8.26 24.57 -4.65
C GLU A 223 7.98 23.22 -5.32
N ARG A 224 8.90 22.78 -6.19
CA ARG A 224 8.82 21.48 -6.89
C ARG A 224 9.01 20.28 -5.95
N GLU A 225 9.74 20.44 -4.85
CA GLU A 225 9.90 19.37 -3.84
C GLU A 225 8.71 19.30 -2.88
N THR A 226 7.92 20.37 -2.79
CA THR A 226 6.68 20.43 -2.00
C THR A 226 5.48 19.85 -2.74
N GLU A 227 5.46 19.92 -4.08
CA GLU A 227 4.42 19.35 -4.97
C GLU A 227 4.37 17.82 -4.95
#